data_AF-A0A7K9ESN9-F1
#
_entry.id   AF-A0A7K9ESN9-F1
#
_cell.length_a   1.000
_cell.length_b   1.000
_cell.length_c   1.000
_cell.angle_alpha   90.00
_cell.angle_beta   90.00
_cell.angle_gamma   90.00
#
_symmetry.space_group_name_H-M   'P 1'
#
loop_
_entity.id
_entity.type
_entity.pdbx_description
1 polymer ?
#
loop_
_entity_poly.entity_id
_entity_poly.type
_entity_poly.pdbx_seq_one_letter_code
_entity_poly.pdbx_strand_id
1 'polypeptide(L)'
;FFQKTLTAVKNWFTLFGWSNGQNPISIPYSLRRDVCKGQMTASQGKIFKENLGKDTKTLYDMLFHLSGQLLPGVKLSQSLPLDPFERMLQLHCQHSALLTFLRSQGACLSHVLPEFLLEPDDYKKWIKLKEYVKDSDMLSNKHLFILKDSIFETISKRAWTDVLLQIYKVFILPRVSSRSITDPSGLERVQNMPRINSEPLSSNIYSTYERTILTWLNKHYENNRKTVWKDCQKGGVPPMRWIVNFDRDLLDGLVLAAQLAAYCPYLIATHFVRMYTNPKTPEQLLHNCLILVNAMRAVNLAIGIKV
;
A
#
# COMPACT_ATOMS: atom_id res chain seq x y z
N PHE A 1 11.21 -10.43 -1.90
CA PHE A 1 9.82 -10.05 -1.61
C PHE A 1 9.74 -8.68 -0.95
N PHE A 2 10.20 -8.50 0.30
CA PHE A 2 10.07 -7.26 1.08
C PHE A 2 10.43 -5.96 0.34
N GLN A 3 11.57 -5.89 -0.35
CA GLN A 3 11.97 -4.68 -1.09
C GLN A 3 10.98 -4.31 -2.20
N LYS A 4 10.39 -5.30 -2.89
CA LYS A 4 9.37 -5.03 -3.92
C LYS A 4 8.10 -4.45 -3.30
N THR A 5 7.66 -5.02 -2.17
CA THR A 5 6.51 -4.52 -1.39
C THR A 5 6.75 -3.09 -0.91
N LEU A 6 7.93 -2.83 -0.34
CA LEU A 6 8.33 -1.51 0.12
C LEU A 6 8.27 -0.48 -1.01
N THR A 7 8.82 -0.80 -2.19
CA THR A 7 8.78 0.09 -3.35
C THR A 7 7.35 0.34 -3.81
N ALA A 8 6.50 -0.70 -3.86
CA ALA A 8 5.09 -0.55 -4.24
C ALA A 8 4.32 0.36 -3.25
N VAL A 9 4.49 0.13 -1.95
CA VAL A 9 3.88 0.94 -0.88
C VAL A 9 4.36 2.38 -0.97
N LYS A 10 5.67 2.61 -1.07
CA LYS A 10 6.25 3.94 -1.23
C LYS A 10 5.66 4.67 -2.43
N ASN A 11 5.61 4.01 -3.59
CA ASN A 11 5.10 4.61 -4.82
C ASN A 11 3.62 4.96 -4.69
N TRP A 12 2.80 4.06 -4.16
CA TRP A 12 1.37 4.29 -4.02
C TRP A 12 1.07 5.48 -3.10
N PHE A 13 1.67 5.51 -1.90
CA PHE A 13 1.45 6.61 -0.95
C PHE A 13 2.06 7.93 -1.44
N THR A 14 3.18 7.87 -2.17
CA THR A 14 3.73 9.07 -2.83
C THR A 14 2.74 9.69 -3.80
N LEU A 15 2.00 8.88 -4.55
CA LEU A 15 1.10 9.36 -5.60
C LEU A 15 -0.29 9.73 -5.07
N PHE A 16 -0.80 8.98 -4.10
CA PHE A 16 -2.21 9.04 -3.71
C PHE A 16 -2.46 9.25 -2.20
N GLY A 17 -1.41 9.38 -1.40
CA GLY A 17 -1.55 9.50 0.05
C GLY A 17 -2.14 10.84 0.52
N TRP A 18 -2.00 11.91 -0.27
CA TRP A 18 -2.38 13.26 0.14
C TRP A 18 -3.32 13.94 -0.86
N SER A 19 -4.18 14.82 -0.35
CA SER A 19 -5.19 15.56 -1.13
C SER A 19 -4.58 16.51 -2.17
N ASN A 20 -3.41 17.07 -1.89
CA ASN A 20 -2.78 18.11 -2.71
C ASN A 20 -1.82 17.52 -3.76
N GLY A 21 -2.14 16.34 -4.28
CA GLY A 21 -1.32 15.61 -5.23
C GLY A 21 -0.08 14.94 -4.62
N GLN A 22 0.90 14.65 -5.48
CA GLN A 22 2.06 13.82 -5.12
C GLN A 22 2.85 14.39 -3.93
N ASN A 23 3.30 13.49 -3.05
CA ASN A 23 4.12 13.81 -1.88
C ASN A 23 5.21 12.73 -1.72
N PRO A 24 6.42 12.93 -2.26
CA PRO A 24 7.50 11.94 -2.17
C PRO A 24 7.84 11.56 -0.73
N ILE A 25 7.71 10.28 -0.39
CA ILE A 25 8.06 9.76 0.95
C ILE A 25 9.29 8.87 0.95
N SER A 26 9.92 8.78 2.11
CA SER A 26 10.98 7.83 2.40
C SER A 26 10.59 6.98 3.61
N ILE A 27 10.49 5.67 3.43
CA ILE A 27 10.11 4.75 4.50
C ILE A 27 11.38 4.19 5.16
N PRO A 28 11.60 4.40 6.47
CA PRO A 28 10.70 5.06 7.44
C PRO A 28 10.99 6.56 7.68
N TYR A 29 12.06 7.11 7.11
CA TYR A 29 12.60 8.44 7.48
C TYR A 29 11.63 9.61 7.42
N SER A 30 10.89 9.79 6.32
CA SER A 30 9.95 10.91 6.22
C SER A 30 8.78 10.71 7.18
N LEU A 31 8.24 9.49 7.29
CA LEU A 31 7.12 9.18 8.18
C LEU A 31 7.42 9.42 9.67
N ARG A 32 8.69 9.24 10.08
CA ARG A 32 9.16 9.57 11.44
C ARG A 32 9.21 11.07 11.69
N ARG A 33 9.59 11.85 10.67
CA ARG A 33 9.70 13.32 10.74
C ARG A 33 8.35 14.03 10.55
N ASP A 34 7.49 13.48 9.71
CA ASP A 34 6.22 14.06 9.26
C ASP A 34 5.06 13.85 10.27
N VAL A 35 5.37 13.50 11.52
CA VAL A 35 4.36 13.34 12.59
C VAL A 35 3.85 14.71 13.06
N CYS A 36 4.67 15.76 12.95
CA CYS A 36 4.31 17.11 13.42
C CYS A 36 4.88 18.20 12.51
N LYS A 37 4.21 19.37 12.47
CA LYS A 37 4.75 20.57 11.83
C LYS A 37 5.80 21.18 12.75
N GLY A 38 7.07 21.01 12.42
CA GLY A 38 8.16 21.62 13.19
C GLY A 38 8.19 23.15 12.99
N GLN A 39 8.05 23.91 14.07
CA GLN A 39 8.69 25.22 14.18
C GLN A 39 10.16 24.96 14.49
N MET A 40 11.03 25.03 13.48
CA MET A 40 12.47 25.14 13.70
C MET A 40 12.81 26.62 13.83
N THR A 41 13.02 27.10 15.06
CA THR A 41 13.73 28.36 15.27
C THR A 41 15.21 28.11 15.00
N ALA A 42 15.76 28.83 14.02
CA ALA A 42 17.16 28.77 13.68
C ALA A 42 18.04 29.22 14.84
N SER A 43 18.88 28.33 15.36
CA SER A 43 20.03 28.71 16.18
C SER A 43 21.25 27.87 15.83
N GLN A 44 22.13 28.53 15.07
CA GLN A 44 23.58 28.36 14.94
C GLN A 44 24.18 26.98 14.60
N GLY A 45 24.76 26.92 13.38
CA GLY A 45 25.68 25.87 12.95
C GLY A 45 25.38 25.44 11.51
N LYS A 46 26.20 25.90 10.55
CA LYS A 46 26.10 25.55 9.12
C LYS A 46 25.86 24.05 8.92
N ILE A 47 24.71 23.66 8.36
CA ILE A 47 24.46 22.52 7.45
C ILE A 47 22.98 22.58 6.99
N PHE A 48 22.77 22.55 5.66
CA PHE A 48 21.51 22.41 4.89
C PHE A 48 20.22 23.03 5.45
N LYS A 49 19.91 24.26 4.99
CA LYS A 49 18.54 24.79 4.96
C LYS A 49 17.77 24.10 3.83
N GLU A 50 17.04 23.04 4.12
CA GLU A 50 15.85 22.72 3.33
C GLU A 50 14.70 23.61 3.82
N ASN A 51 14.04 24.29 2.89
CA ASN A 51 12.92 25.18 3.13
C ASN A 51 11.72 24.40 3.70
N LEU A 52 11.68 24.15 5.01
CA LEU A 52 10.52 23.58 5.71
C LEU A 52 9.47 24.69 5.98
N GLY A 53 9.07 25.41 4.93
CA GLY A 53 8.08 26.49 5.01
C GLY A 53 6.67 25.95 4.85
N LYS A 54 5.77 26.25 5.81
CA LYS A 54 4.28 26.28 5.76
C LYS A 54 3.47 25.10 5.15
N ASP A 55 4.09 24.18 4.41
CA ASP A 55 3.49 23.11 3.60
C ASP A 55 3.92 21.71 4.05
N THR A 56 4.36 21.53 5.31
CA THR A 56 4.70 20.20 5.83
C THR A 56 3.44 19.34 5.92
N LYS A 57 3.25 18.49 4.91
CA LYS A 57 2.20 17.48 4.81
C LYS A 57 2.49 16.35 5.81
N THR A 58 1.66 16.22 6.83
CA THR A 58 1.85 15.24 7.90
C THR A 58 1.25 13.87 7.56
N LEU A 59 1.65 12.84 8.31
CA LEU A 59 0.97 11.54 8.30
C LEU A 59 -0.52 11.67 8.67
N TYR A 60 -0.87 12.60 9.55
CA TYR A 60 -2.26 12.81 9.96
C TYR A 60 -3.09 13.46 8.86
N ASP A 61 -2.51 14.33 8.04
CA ASP A 61 -3.16 14.85 6.84
C ASP A 61 -3.45 13.73 5.83
N MET A 62 -2.51 12.77 5.68
CA MET A 62 -2.71 11.58 4.85
C MET A 62 -3.86 10.72 5.39
N LEU A 63 -3.85 10.42 6.69
CA LEU A 63 -4.91 9.62 7.32
C LEU A 63 -6.28 10.29 7.18
N PHE A 64 -6.36 11.60 7.38
CA PHE A 64 -7.58 12.36 7.17
C PHE A 64 -8.06 12.27 5.71
N HIS A 65 -7.16 12.42 4.74
CA HIS A 65 -7.48 12.28 3.32
C HIS A 65 -8.01 10.88 2.96
N LEU A 66 -7.40 9.82 3.49
CA LEU A 66 -7.75 8.44 3.15
C LEU A 66 -8.95 7.91 3.94
N SER A 67 -9.14 8.32 5.19
CA SER A 67 -10.25 7.84 6.03
C SER A 67 -11.46 8.78 6.03
N GLY A 68 -11.27 10.06 5.72
CA GLY A 68 -12.27 11.11 5.96
C GLY A 68 -12.50 11.41 7.45
N GLN A 69 -11.71 10.80 8.35
CA GLN A 69 -11.86 10.90 9.80
C GLN A 69 -10.62 11.51 10.43
N LEU A 70 -10.83 12.32 11.46
CA LEU A 70 -9.77 12.83 12.31
C LEU A 70 -9.37 11.77 13.33
N LEU A 71 -8.07 11.64 13.59
CA LEU A 71 -7.58 10.75 14.62
C LEU A 71 -8.02 11.27 16.01
N PRO A 72 -8.70 10.45 16.85
CA PRO A 72 -9.10 10.88 18.18
C PRO A 72 -7.89 11.32 19.03
N GLY A 73 -7.97 12.50 19.63
CA GLY A 73 -6.94 13.02 20.53
C GLY A 73 -5.73 13.67 19.84
N VAL A 74 -5.68 13.72 18.50
CA VAL A 74 -4.59 14.39 17.76
C VAL A 74 -5.15 15.58 16.97
N LYS A 75 -4.65 16.78 17.26
CA LYS A 75 -4.98 17.97 16.46
C LYS A 75 -4.17 17.94 15.15
N LEU A 76 -4.83 18.21 14.02
CA LEU A 76 -4.14 18.49 12.76
C LEU A 76 -3.14 19.63 13.01
N SER A 77 -1.87 19.44 12.65
CA SER A 77 -0.82 20.47 12.83
C SER A 77 -0.42 20.78 14.29
N GLN A 78 -0.47 19.80 15.21
CA GLN A 78 0.09 20.00 16.55
C GLN A 78 1.61 20.23 16.49
N SER A 79 2.09 21.27 17.17
CA SER A 79 3.51 21.53 17.36
C SER A 79 4.10 20.54 18.37
N LEU A 80 5.37 20.20 18.19
CA LEU A 80 6.11 19.41 19.19
C LEU A 80 6.61 20.30 20.33
N PRO A 81 6.61 19.81 21.58
CA PRO A 81 7.29 20.43 22.69
C PRO A 81 8.77 20.63 22.37
N LEU A 82 9.34 21.72 22.89
CA LEU A 82 10.78 21.97 22.83
C LEU A 82 11.55 21.03 23.76
N ASP A 83 10.93 20.64 24.88
CA ASP A 83 11.52 19.69 25.81
C ASP A 83 11.65 18.30 25.16
N PRO A 84 12.86 17.73 25.08
CA PRO A 84 13.08 16.45 24.41
C PRO A 84 12.32 15.27 25.03
N PHE A 85 12.02 15.34 26.33
CA PHE A 85 11.35 14.26 27.05
C PHE A 85 9.84 14.31 26.82
N GLU A 86 9.22 15.49 26.99
CA GLU A 86 7.82 15.72 26.67
C GLU A 86 7.54 15.42 25.20
N ARG A 87 8.44 15.82 24.29
CA ARG A 87 8.34 15.52 22.86
C ARG A 87 8.29 14.02 22.60
N MET A 88 9.20 13.26 23.18
CA MET A 88 9.28 11.82 23.03
C MET A 88 8.01 11.14 23.59
N LEU A 89 7.54 11.56 24.76
CA LEU A 89 6.32 11.04 25.38
C LEU A 89 5.09 11.31 24.50
N GLN A 90 4.97 12.54 23.98
CA GLN A 90 3.89 12.92 23.07
C GLN A 90 3.92 12.08 21.78
N LEU A 91 5.07 11.90 21.15
CA LEU A 91 5.22 11.06 19.95
C LEU A 91 4.82 9.61 20.22
N HIS A 92 5.24 9.05 21.36
CA HIS A 92 4.84 7.70 21.76
C HIS A 92 3.32 7.59 21.94
N CYS A 93 2.70 8.54 22.66
CA CYS A 93 1.25 8.59 22.83
C CYS A 93 0.51 8.72 21.49
N GLN A 94 0.99 9.58 20.59
CA GLN A 94 0.46 9.79 19.25
C GLN A 94 0.53 8.52 18.39
N HIS A 95 1.65 7.80 18.41
CA HIS A 95 1.80 6.51 17.73
C HIS A 95 0.92 5.42 18.33
N SER A 96 0.77 5.40 19.66
CA SER A 96 -0.15 4.47 20.34
C SER A 96 -1.60 4.72 19.95
N ALA A 97 -2.03 5.99 19.90
CA ALA A 97 -3.36 6.39 19.45
C ALA A 97 -3.60 6.00 17.98
N LEU A 98 -2.60 6.24 17.11
CA LEU A 98 -2.64 5.82 15.70
C LEU A 98 -2.85 4.31 15.57
N LEU A 99 -2.04 3.49 16.24
CA LEU A 99 -2.13 2.04 16.16
C LEU A 99 -3.48 1.54 16.71
N THR A 100 -3.98 2.16 17.78
CA THR A 100 -5.29 1.83 18.37
C THR A 100 -6.43 2.16 17.41
N PHE A 101 -6.39 3.34 16.79
CA PHE A 101 -7.37 3.72 15.77
C PHE A 101 -7.35 2.78 14.56
N LEU A 102 -6.18 2.45 14.02
CA LEU A 102 -6.11 1.52 12.89
C LEU A 102 -6.68 0.14 13.27
N ARG A 103 -6.39 -0.36 14.48
CA ARG A 103 -6.95 -1.63 14.98
C ARG A 103 -8.47 -1.56 15.12
N SER A 104 -9.05 -0.43 15.55
CA SER A 104 -10.51 -0.29 15.61
C SER A 104 -11.18 -0.29 14.22
N GLN A 105 -10.42 0.03 13.17
CA GLN A 105 -10.84 -0.10 11.77
C GLN A 105 -10.56 -1.48 11.16
N GLY A 106 -10.08 -2.44 11.96
CA GLY A 106 -9.79 -3.81 11.53
C GLY A 106 -8.35 -4.09 11.06
N ALA A 107 -7.40 -3.17 11.30
CA ALA A 107 -5.99 -3.41 11.00
C ALA A 107 -5.37 -4.45 11.94
N CYS A 108 -4.58 -5.36 11.38
CA CYS A 108 -3.81 -6.33 12.16
C CYS A 108 -2.38 -5.82 12.43
N LEU A 109 -2.21 -5.15 13.57
CA LEU A 109 -0.95 -4.49 13.97
C LEU A 109 -0.54 -4.86 15.41
N SER A 110 -0.86 -6.07 15.88
CA SER A 110 -0.52 -6.50 17.25
C SER A 110 0.98 -6.62 17.49
N HIS A 111 1.77 -6.88 16.43
CA HIS A 111 3.23 -6.99 16.48
C HIS A 111 3.96 -5.64 16.39
N VAL A 112 3.27 -4.56 15.99
CA VAL A 112 3.86 -3.23 15.87
C VAL A 112 3.72 -2.49 17.19
N LEU A 113 4.85 -2.14 17.80
CA LEU A 113 4.91 -1.32 19.00
C LEU A 113 5.09 0.17 18.65
N PRO A 114 4.52 1.11 19.43
CA PRO A 114 4.66 2.55 19.16
C PRO A 114 6.12 3.01 19.13
N GLU A 115 6.99 2.44 19.97
CA GLU A 115 8.41 2.79 20.02
C GLU A 115 9.18 2.45 18.74
N PHE A 116 8.71 1.50 17.94
CA PHE A 116 9.33 1.19 16.64
C PHE A 116 8.99 2.23 15.56
N LEU A 117 8.04 3.12 15.83
CA LEU A 117 7.67 4.21 14.92
C LEU A 117 8.44 5.51 15.20
N LEU A 118 9.20 5.58 16.30
CA LEU A 118 9.99 6.75 16.71
C LEU A 118 11.26 6.95 15.87
N GLU A 119 11.84 8.15 15.95
CA GLU A 119 13.23 8.38 15.54
C GLU A 119 14.22 7.62 16.45
N PRO A 120 15.41 7.26 15.94
CA PRO A 120 16.38 6.46 16.70
C PRO A 120 16.75 7.07 18.05
N ASP A 121 16.89 8.39 18.12
CA ASP A 121 17.25 9.08 19.36
C ASP A 121 16.11 9.07 20.37
N ASP A 122 14.87 9.27 19.91
CA ASP A 122 13.69 9.24 20.77
C ASP A 122 13.37 7.82 21.23
N TYR A 123 13.63 6.79 20.39
CA TYR A 123 13.61 5.40 20.79
C TYR A 123 14.60 5.12 21.92
N LYS A 124 15.87 5.52 21.78
CA LYS A 124 16.90 5.31 22.80
C LYS A 124 16.50 5.96 24.14
N LYS A 125 15.94 7.18 24.10
CA LYS A 125 15.43 7.88 25.29
C LYS A 125 14.26 7.13 25.93
N TRP A 126 13.30 6.66 25.13
CA TRP A 126 12.13 5.91 25.61
C TRP A 126 12.52 4.60 26.30
N ILE A 127 13.46 3.84 25.73
CA ILE A 127 13.92 2.58 26.33
C ILE A 127 14.61 2.85 27.67
N LYS A 128 15.50 3.84 27.74
CA LYS A 128 16.17 4.24 29.00
C LYS A 128 15.16 4.67 30.07
N LEU A 129 14.12 5.41 29.70
CA LEU A 129 13.05 5.79 30.62
C LEU A 129 12.31 4.55 31.13
N LYS A 130 11.95 3.61 30.25
CA LYS A 130 11.29 2.36 30.65
C LYS A 130 12.15 1.54 31.60
N GLU A 131 13.47 1.52 31.43
CA GLU A 131 14.39 0.87 32.37
C GLU A 131 14.36 1.56 33.74
N TYR A 132 14.46 2.89 33.78
CA TYR A 132 14.43 3.67 35.02
C TYR A 132 13.12 3.49 35.81
N VAL A 133 11.97 3.52 35.13
CA VAL A 133 10.65 3.35 35.77
C VAL A 133 10.45 1.90 36.26
N LYS A 134 11.01 0.91 35.55
CA LYS A 134 10.94 -0.50 35.97
C LYS A 134 11.81 -0.81 37.19
N ASP A 135 12.94 -0.13 37.37
CA ASP A 135 13.74 -0.29 38.60
C ASP A 135 13.00 0.23 39.85
N SER A 136 11.93 1.02 39.68
CA SER A 136 11.06 1.49 40.76
C SER A 136 9.84 0.59 41.01
N ASP A 137 9.48 -0.33 40.11
CA ASP A 137 8.26 -1.15 40.23
C ASP A 137 8.53 -2.62 39.84
N MET A 138 8.55 -3.48 40.86
CA MET A 138 9.09 -4.84 40.85
C MET A 138 8.22 -5.87 40.10
N LEU A 139 7.80 -5.62 38.86
CA LEU A 139 7.05 -6.60 38.05
C LEU A 139 7.39 -6.58 36.55
N SER A 140 7.87 -7.74 36.07
CA SER A 140 7.90 -8.24 34.68
C SER A 140 9.24 -8.19 33.91
N ASN A 141 9.85 -9.38 33.94
CA ASN A 141 11.01 -9.87 33.18
C ASN A 141 10.90 -9.61 31.67
N LYS A 142 11.65 -8.61 31.21
CA LYS A 142 12.31 -8.51 29.90
C LYS A 142 13.23 -7.30 29.99
N HIS A 143 14.54 -7.52 30.16
CA HIS A 143 15.53 -6.47 29.93
C HIS A 143 15.34 -6.00 28.48
N LEU A 144 14.85 -4.77 28.32
CA LEU A 144 14.67 -4.13 27.03
C LEU A 144 16.03 -3.60 26.59
N PHE A 145 16.90 -4.50 26.12
CA PHE A 145 18.19 -4.07 25.59
C PHE A 145 17.97 -3.05 24.46
N ILE A 146 18.64 -1.90 24.58
CA ILE A 146 18.70 -0.93 23.49
C ILE A 146 19.26 -1.65 22.27
N LEU A 147 18.43 -1.72 21.22
CA LEU A 147 18.80 -2.36 19.98
C LEU A 147 19.94 -1.60 19.31
N LYS A 148 20.84 -2.34 18.65
CA LYS A 148 21.81 -1.73 17.74
C LYS A 148 21.09 -0.92 16.66
N ASP A 149 21.64 0.22 16.29
CA ASP A 149 21.02 1.16 15.35
C ASP A 149 20.61 0.50 14.03
N SER A 150 21.43 -0.37 13.46
CA SER A 150 21.12 -1.10 12.21
C SER A 150 19.93 -2.07 12.35
N ILE A 151 19.78 -2.69 13.53
CA ILE A 151 18.67 -3.60 13.84
C ILE A 151 17.40 -2.78 14.03
N PHE A 152 17.47 -1.70 14.81
CA PHE A 152 16.35 -0.79 15.01
C PHE A 152 15.84 -0.22 13.68
N GLU A 153 16.73 0.25 12.80
CA GLU A 153 16.36 0.75 11.48
C GLU A 153 15.60 -0.29 10.65
N THR A 154 16.05 -1.55 10.69
CA THR A 154 15.37 -2.65 9.99
C THR A 154 13.96 -2.90 10.55
N ILE A 155 13.81 -2.90 11.87
CA ILE A 155 12.52 -3.09 12.55
C ILE A 155 11.59 -1.91 12.29
N SER A 156 12.07 -0.68 12.46
CA SER A 156 11.30 0.55 12.23
C SER A 156 10.81 0.64 10.79
N LYS A 157 11.68 0.31 9.82
CA LYS A 157 11.33 0.26 8.41
C LYS A 157 10.22 -0.75 8.13
N ARG A 158 10.30 -1.94 8.73
CA ARG A 158 9.26 -2.97 8.59
C ARG A 158 7.95 -2.53 9.27
N ALA A 159 8.02 -1.99 10.47
CA ALA A 159 6.86 -1.48 11.22
C ALA A 159 6.10 -0.42 10.42
N TRP A 160 6.78 0.59 9.89
CA TRP A 160 6.15 1.62 9.06
C TRP A 160 5.58 1.07 7.75
N THR A 161 6.26 0.10 7.13
CA THR A 161 5.74 -0.58 5.93
C THR A 161 4.44 -1.33 6.24
N ASP A 162 4.40 -2.06 7.35
CA ASP A 162 3.23 -2.80 7.80
C ASP A 162 2.07 -1.86 8.15
N VAL A 163 2.34 -0.74 8.84
CA VAL A 163 1.35 0.32 9.13
C VAL A 163 0.72 0.85 7.84
N LEU A 164 1.53 1.22 6.84
CA LEU A 164 1.03 1.71 5.55
C LEU A 164 0.22 0.65 4.79
N LEU A 165 0.65 -0.60 4.78
CA LEU A 165 -0.10 -1.71 4.18
C LEU A 165 -1.48 -1.88 4.85
N GLN A 166 -1.53 -1.79 6.18
CA GLN A 166 -2.79 -1.88 6.90
C GLN A 166 -3.69 -0.67 6.64
N ILE A 167 -3.14 0.55 6.58
CA ILE A 167 -3.87 1.77 6.16
C ILE A 167 -4.52 1.55 4.80
N TYR A 168 -3.76 1.04 3.82
CA TYR A 168 -4.30 0.72 2.49
C TYR A 168 -5.44 -0.30 2.59
N LYS A 169 -5.23 -1.38 3.35
CA LYS A 169 -6.21 -2.46 3.53
C LYS A 169 -7.51 -1.97 4.17
N VAL A 170 -7.46 -1.09 5.18
CA VAL A 170 -8.67 -0.68 5.92
C VAL A 170 -9.38 0.54 5.33
N PHE A 171 -8.69 1.38 4.55
CA PHE A 171 -9.31 2.62 4.03
C PHE A 171 -9.45 2.69 2.51
N ILE A 172 -8.62 1.95 1.76
CA ILE A 172 -8.61 2.02 0.29
C ILE A 172 -9.33 0.84 -0.32
N LEU A 173 -8.97 -0.36 0.13
CA LEU A 173 -9.56 -1.58 -0.39
C LEU A 173 -11.09 -1.64 -0.21
N PRO A 174 -11.69 -1.12 0.88
CA PRO A 174 -13.15 -1.05 1.01
C PRO A 174 -13.86 -0.15 0.00
N ARG A 175 -13.13 0.75 -0.68
CA ARG A 175 -13.68 1.61 -1.73
C ARG A 175 -14.00 0.85 -3.02
N VAL A 176 -13.56 -0.40 -3.15
CA VAL A 176 -13.93 -1.28 -4.25
C VAL A 176 -15.42 -1.61 -4.12
N SER A 177 -16.25 -0.91 -4.91
CA SER A 177 -17.71 -1.10 -4.88
C SER A 177 -18.10 -2.40 -5.58
N SER A 178 -18.99 -3.19 -4.95
CA SER A 178 -19.66 -4.34 -5.59
C SER A 178 -20.67 -3.90 -6.67
N ARG A 179 -21.04 -2.61 -6.71
CA ARG A 179 -22.14 -2.08 -7.54
C ARG A 179 -21.95 -2.23 -9.06
N SER A 180 -20.76 -2.56 -9.55
CA SER A 180 -20.48 -2.68 -11.00
C SER A 180 -20.63 -4.09 -11.59
N ILE A 181 -20.95 -5.11 -10.78
CA ILE A 181 -20.98 -6.50 -11.29
C ILE A 181 -22.37 -6.91 -11.84
N THR A 182 -23.42 -6.13 -11.57
CA THR A 182 -24.76 -6.31 -12.18
C THR A 182 -24.83 -5.67 -13.56
N ASP A 183 -24.17 -6.30 -14.52
CA ASP A 183 -24.54 -6.12 -15.93
C ASP A 183 -25.37 -7.35 -16.34
N PRO A 184 -26.68 -7.21 -16.62
CA PRO A 184 -27.56 -8.33 -16.95
C PRO A 184 -27.15 -9.05 -18.24
N SER A 185 -26.41 -8.39 -19.15
CA SER A 185 -25.95 -8.98 -20.41
C SER A 185 -24.82 -10.02 -20.24
N GLY A 186 -24.10 -9.99 -19.10
CA GLY A 186 -23.04 -10.94 -18.78
C GLY A 186 -23.52 -12.19 -18.04
N LEU A 187 -24.78 -12.23 -17.58
CA LEU A 187 -25.28 -13.26 -16.67
C LEU A 187 -25.33 -14.65 -17.31
N GLU A 188 -25.63 -14.74 -18.61
CA GLU A 188 -25.69 -16.02 -19.34
C GLU A 188 -24.31 -16.66 -19.58
N ARG A 189 -23.27 -15.86 -19.85
CA ARG A 189 -21.89 -16.38 -20.01
C ARG A 189 -21.23 -16.73 -18.68
N VAL A 190 -21.67 -16.09 -17.58
CA VAL A 190 -21.15 -16.30 -16.23
C VAL A 190 -21.82 -17.50 -15.52
N GLN A 191 -22.95 -18.03 -16.01
CA GLN A 191 -23.58 -19.24 -15.46
C GLN A 191 -22.68 -20.48 -15.53
N ASN A 192 -21.78 -20.55 -16.52
CA ASN A 192 -20.82 -21.65 -16.68
C ASN A 192 -19.53 -21.45 -15.87
N MET A 193 -19.42 -20.36 -15.09
CA MET A 193 -18.25 -20.10 -14.26
C MET A 193 -18.52 -20.47 -12.79
N PRO A 194 -17.81 -21.42 -12.16
CA PRO A 194 -17.83 -21.56 -10.69
C PRO A 194 -17.53 -20.23 -10.00
N ARG A 195 -18.56 -19.61 -9.44
CA ARG A 195 -18.42 -18.34 -8.74
C ARG A 195 -17.40 -18.55 -7.62
N ILE A 196 -16.40 -17.67 -7.52
CA ILE A 196 -15.60 -17.60 -6.30
C ILE A 196 -16.61 -17.25 -5.21
N ASN A 197 -16.92 -18.23 -4.35
CA ASN A 197 -17.98 -18.09 -3.38
C ASN A 197 -17.74 -16.80 -2.57
N SER A 198 -18.65 -15.85 -2.73
CA SER A 198 -18.63 -14.57 -2.01
C SER A 198 -18.94 -14.75 -0.53
N GLU A 199 -19.36 -15.96 -0.12
CA GLU A 199 -19.60 -16.30 1.27
C GLU A 199 -18.32 -16.15 2.10
N PRO A 200 -18.37 -15.45 3.25
CA PRO A 200 -17.19 -15.15 4.05
C PRO A 200 -16.38 -16.39 4.45
N LEU A 201 -17.00 -17.57 4.50
CA LEU A 201 -16.42 -18.84 4.94
C LEU A 201 -15.71 -19.67 3.85
N SER A 202 -15.74 -19.27 2.58
CA SER A 202 -15.18 -20.08 1.48
C SER A 202 -13.64 -20.03 1.35
N SER A 203 -12.97 -19.05 1.97
CA SER A 203 -11.51 -18.89 1.94
C SER A 203 -10.98 -18.02 3.08
N ASN A 204 -9.98 -18.48 3.83
CA ASN A 204 -9.33 -17.68 4.88
C ASN A 204 -8.20 -16.76 4.36
N ILE A 205 -7.95 -16.74 3.04
CA ILE A 205 -6.78 -16.07 2.45
C ILE A 205 -7.10 -14.63 2.05
N TYR A 206 -8.26 -14.40 1.44
CA TYR A 206 -8.65 -13.11 0.87
C TYR A 206 -9.88 -12.51 1.56
N SER A 207 -9.82 -11.20 1.80
CA SER A 207 -10.95 -10.37 2.23
C SER A 207 -12.05 -10.30 1.16
N THR A 208 -13.26 -9.91 1.56
CA THR A 208 -14.40 -9.73 0.64
C THR A 208 -14.08 -8.80 -0.53
N TYR A 209 -13.29 -7.75 -0.30
CA TYR A 209 -12.90 -6.79 -1.33
C TYR A 209 -11.88 -7.37 -2.31
N GLU A 210 -10.89 -8.12 -1.83
CA GLU A 210 -9.95 -8.85 -2.71
C GLU A 210 -10.68 -9.87 -3.58
N ARG A 211 -11.64 -10.59 -3.01
CA ARG A 211 -12.49 -11.53 -3.77
C ARG A 211 -13.36 -10.82 -4.81
N THR A 212 -13.81 -9.60 -4.51
CA THR A 212 -14.53 -8.76 -5.48
C THR A 212 -13.62 -8.42 -6.66
N ILE A 213 -12.36 -8.05 -6.42
CA ILE A 213 -11.38 -7.81 -7.49
C ILE A 213 -11.11 -9.09 -8.28
N LEU A 214 -10.89 -10.25 -7.63
CA LEU A 214 -10.68 -11.52 -8.33
C LEU A 214 -11.88 -11.88 -9.22
N THR A 215 -13.09 -11.70 -8.72
CA THR A 215 -14.33 -11.93 -9.49
C THR A 215 -14.40 -11.00 -10.70
N TRP A 216 -14.06 -9.73 -10.52
CA TRP A 216 -13.99 -8.74 -11.59
C TRP A 216 -12.97 -9.15 -12.66
N LEU A 217 -11.76 -9.56 -12.27
CA LEU A 217 -10.72 -10.04 -13.18
C LEU A 217 -11.16 -11.28 -13.99
N ASN A 218 -11.80 -12.26 -13.34
CA ASN A 218 -12.33 -13.45 -14.03
C ASN A 218 -13.39 -13.08 -15.07
N LYS A 219 -14.35 -12.22 -14.69
CA LYS A 219 -15.44 -11.79 -15.58
C LYS A 219 -14.86 -11.10 -16.82
N HIS A 220 -13.95 -10.14 -16.63
CA HIS A 220 -13.38 -9.40 -17.75
C HIS A 220 -12.47 -10.26 -18.62
N TYR A 221 -11.66 -11.14 -18.05
CA TYR A 221 -10.82 -12.04 -18.83
C TYR A 221 -11.66 -12.93 -19.75
N GLU A 222 -12.65 -13.65 -19.21
CA GLU A 222 -13.46 -14.57 -20.01
C GLU A 222 -14.28 -13.84 -21.08
N ASN A 223 -14.86 -12.69 -20.72
CA ASN A 223 -15.68 -11.92 -21.67
C ASN A 223 -14.86 -11.34 -22.83
N ASN A 224 -13.60 -10.96 -22.60
CA ASN A 224 -12.81 -10.22 -23.57
C ASN A 224 -11.78 -11.06 -24.32
N ARG A 225 -11.34 -12.22 -23.80
CA ARG A 225 -10.22 -12.98 -24.41
C ARG A 225 -10.42 -13.34 -25.89
N LYS A 226 -11.65 -13.67 -26.29
CA LYS A 226 -11.97 -14.03 -27.68
C LYS A 226 -11.91 -12.82 -28.61
N THR A 227 -12.25 -11.64 -28.10
CA THR A 227 -12.25 -10.39 -28.86
C THR A 227 -10.84 -9.80 -28.94
N VAL A 228 -10.12 -9.74 -27.82
CA VAL A 228 -8.80 -9.12 -27.71
C VAL A 228 -7.75 -9.87 -28.56
N TRP A 229 -7.83 -11.19 -28.60
CA TRP A 229 -6.88 -12.03 -29.35
C TRP A 229 -7.50 -12.75 -30.54
N LYS A 230 -8.57 -12.19 -31.13
CA LYS A 230 -9.16 -12.71 -32.37
C LYS A 230 -8.13 -12.75 -33.50
N ASP A 231 -7.38 -11.66 -33.66
CA ASP A 231 -6.42 -11.45 -34.74
C ASP A 231 -4.97 -11.48 -34.21
N CYS A 232 -4.68 -12.29 -33.19
CA CYS A 232 -3.38 -12.29 -32.52
C CYS A 232 -2.24 -12.75 -33.42
N GLN A 233 -1.07 -12.12 -33.26
CA GLN A 233 0.13 -12.43 -34.06
C GLN A 233 0.98 -13.56 -33.48
N LYS A 234 0.84 -13.85 -32.19
CA LYS A 234 1.73 -14.74 -31.43
C LYS A 234 0.97 -15.80 -30.62
N GLY A 235 0.23 -16.64 -31.34
CA GLY A 235 -0.54 -17.75 -30.78
C GLY A 235 -1.95 -17.78 -31.34
N GLY A 236 -2.91 -18.20 -30.51
CA GLY A 236 -4.34 -18.11 -30.79
C GLY A 236 -5.09 -17.43 -29.64
N VAL A 237 -6.41 -17.49 -29.65
CA VAL A 237 -7.23 -17.08 -28.50
C VAL A 237 -6.76 -17.85 -27.25
N PRO A 238 -6.37 -17.17 -26.16
CA PRO A 238 -5.89 -17.85 -24.98
C PRO A 238 -7.00 -18.71 -24.34
N PRO A 239 -6.63 -19.82 -23.68
CA PRO A 239 -7.61 -20.72 -23.09
C PRO A 239 -8.39 -20.03 -21.96
N MET A 240 -9.59 -20.55 -21.71
CA MET A 240 -10.31 -20.23 -20.48
C MET A 240 -9.46 -20.65 -19.27
N ARG A 241 -9.39 -19.82 -18.23
CA ARG A 241 -8.69 -20.15 -16.99
C ARG A 241 -9.31 -19.46 -15.79
N TRP A 242 -9.04 -20.02 -14.62
CA TRP A 242 -9.43 -19.42 -13.33
C TRP A 242 -8.35 -18.48 -12.82
N ILE A 243 -8.75 -17.30 -12.37
CA ILE A 243 -7.89 -16.35 -11.67
C ILE A 243 -8.25 -16.41 -10.18
N VAL A 244 -7.40 -17.04 -9.39
CA VAL A 244 -7.61 -17.24 -7.94
C VAL A 244 -6.57 -16.52 -7.09
N ASN A 245 -5.49 -16.00 -7.68
CA ASN A 245 -4.47 -15.22 -6.97
C ASN A 245 -3.96 -14.02 -7.79
N PHE A 246 -3.33 -13.06 -7.11
CA PHE A 246 -2.77 -11.84 -7.73
C PHE A 246 -1.30 -12.00 -8.18
N ASP A 247 -0.72 -13.21 -8.05
CA ASP A 247 0.69 -13.46 -8.31
C ASP A 247 0.87 -14.24 -9.63
N ARG A 248 0.73 -15.57 -9.57
CA ARG A 248 0.99 -16.47 -10.71
C ARG A 248 -0.03 -16.28 -11.83
N ASP A 249 -1.29 -16.03 -11.49
CA ASP A 249 -2.36 -15.96 -12.50
C ASP A 249 -2.34 -14.65 -13.31
N LEU A 250 -1.61 -13.64 -12.81
CA LEU A 250 -1.40 -12.35 -13.47
C LEU A 250 -0.04 -12.23 -14.14
N LEU A 251 0.85 -13.22 -13.95
CA LEU A 251 2.27 -13.17 -14.31
C LEU A 251 2.51 -12.94 -15.81
N ASP A 252 1.64 -13.45 -16.66
CA ASP A 252 1.76 -13.34 -18.12
C ASP A 252 1.16 -12.06 -18.71
N GLY A 253 0.57 -11.21 -17.86
CA GLY A 253 -0.06 -9.94 -18.25
C GLY A 253 -1.35 -10.07 -19.05
N LEU A 254 -1.81 -11.26 -19.44
CA LEU A 254 -2.98 -11.43 -20.30
C LEU A 254 -4.27 -11.02 -19.58
N VAL A 255 -4.41 -11.36 -18.30
CA VAL A 255 -5.59 -10.95 -17.51
C VAL A 255 -5.69 -9.44 -17.39
N LEU A 256 -4.57 -8.77 -17.12
CA LEU A 256 -4.52 -7.30 -17.02
C LEU A 256 -4.73 -6.63 -18.38
N ALA A 257 -4.23 -7.22 -19.47
CA ALA A 257 -4.47 -6.74 -20.83
C ALA A 257 -5.95 -6.86 -21.22
N ALA A 258 -6.59 -8.00 -20.91
CA ALA A 258 -8.02 -8.18 -21.13
C ALA A 258 -8.85 -7.17 -20.34
N GLN A 259 -8.43 -6.87 -19.10
CA GLN A 259 -9.07 -5.88 -18.26
C GLN A 259 -8.96 -4.47 -18.86
N LEU A 260 -7.76 -4.10 -19.33
CA LEU A 260 -7.53 -2.78 -19.93
C LEU A 260 -8.26 -2.65 -21.28
N ALA A 261 -8.27 -3.71 -22.08
CA ALA A 261 -8.98 -3.75 -23.36
C ALA A 261 -10.50 -3.60 -23.20
N ALA A 262 -11.08 -4.08 -22.10
CA ALA A 262 -12.50 -3.92 -21.83
C ALA A 262 -12.94 -2.45 -21.70
N TYR A 263 -12.04 -1.58 -21.22
CA TYR A 263 -12.30 -0.14 -21.11
C TYR A 263 -11.67 0.68 -22.23
N CYS A 264 -10.60 0.18 -22.84
CA CYS A 264 -9.84 0.86 -23.90
C CYS A 264 -9.66 -0.08 -25.11
N PRO A 265 -10.74 -0.39 -25.87
CA PRO A 265 -10.68 -1.37 -26.96
C PRO A 265 -9.72 -0.99 -28.09
N TYR A 266 -9.48 0.31 -28.28
CA TYR A 266 -8.54 0.84 -29.28
C TYR A 266 -7.08 0.41 -29.03
N LEU A 267 -6.74 -0.05 -27.83
CA LEU A 267 -5.41 -0.61 -27.52
C LEU A 267 -5.21 -2.02 -28.08
N ILE A 268 -6.29 -2.72 -28.47
CA ILE A 268 -6.21 -4.11 -28.94
C ILE A 268 -5.33 -4.20 -30.19
N ALA A 269 -5.67 -3.44 -31.23
CA ALA A 269 -4.99 -3.48 -32.53
C ALA A 269 -3.58 -2.89 -32.49
N THR A 270 -3.28 -2.03 -31.52
CA THR A 270 -1.99 -1.33 -31.42
C THR A 270 -1.01 -2.02 -30.47
N HIS A 271 -1.51 -2.66 -29.42
CA HIS A 271 -0.69 -3.24 -28.35
C HIS A 271 -0.95 -4.74 -28.18
N PHE A 272 -2.18 -5.13 -27.79
CA PHE A 272 -2.43 -6.47 -27.23
C PHE A 272 -2.38 -7.61 -28.25
N VAL A 273 -2.63 -7.31 -29.52
CA VAL A 273 -2.45 -8.24 -30.66
C VAL A 273 -1.04 -8.85 -30.73
N ARG A 274 -0.03 -8.14 -30.21
CA ARG A 274 1.39 -8.55 -30.22
C ARG A 274 1.83 -9.39 -29.03
N MET A 275 0.94 -9.65 -28.08
CA MET A 275 1.24 -10.44 -26.88
C MET A 275 1.28 -11.94 -27.20
N TYR A 276 2.18 -12.66 -26.54
CA TYR A 276 2.17 -14.13 -26.53
C TYR A 276 0.97 -14.62 -25.71
N THR A 277 0.07 -15.38 -26.33
CA THR A 277 -1.13 -15.89 -25.64
C THR A 277 -0.90 -17.21 -24.91
N ASN A 278 0.25 -17.84 -25.14
CA ASN A 278 0.73 -19.00 -24.39
C ASN A 278 2.24 -18.87 -24.10
N PRO A 279 2.64 -17.92 -23.26
CA PRO A 279 4.06 -17.67 -22.97
C PRO A 279 4.65 -18.83 -22.16
N LYS A 280 5.78 -19.37 -22.64
CA LYS A 280 6.49 -20.50 -22.02
C LYS A 280 7.83 -20.11 -21.40
N THR A 281 8.37 -18.95 -21.77
CA THR A 281 9.69 -18.51 -21.32
C THR A 281 9.61 -17.17 -20.55
N PRO A 282 10.56 -16.89 -19.63
CA PRO A 282 10.62 -15.62 -18.93
C PRO A 282 10.67 -14.40 -19.85
N GLU A 283 11.32 -14.52 -21.01
CA GLU A 283 11.43 -13.45 -22.00
C GLU A 283 10.08 -13.15 -22.66
N GLN A 284 9.25 -14.17 -22.88
CA GLN A 284 7.89 -13.99 -23.41
C GLN A 284 6.97 -13.33 -22.37
N LEU A 285 7.09 -13.73 -21.10
CA LEU A 285 6.39 -13.08 -19.99
C LEU A 285 6.81 -11.61 -19.87
N LEU A 286 8.11 -11.33 -19.93
CA LEU A 286 8.65 -9.97 -19.90
C LEU A 286 8.14 -9.15 -21.10
N HIS A 287 8.19 -9.69 -22.32
CA HIS A 287 7.66 -9.06 -23.53
C HIS A 287 6.19 -8.64 -23.35
N ASN A 288 5.36 -9.53 -22.81
CA ASN A 288 3.95 -9.23 -22.53
C ASN A 288 3.82 -8.09 -21.50
N CYS A 289 4.57 -8.15 -20.40
CA CYS A 289 4.58 -7.09 -19.38
C CYS A 289 4.99 -5.73 -19.97
N LEU A 290 5.98 -5.70 -20.86
CA LEU A 290 6.39 -4.46 -21.54
C LEU A 290 5.28 -3.88 -22.40
N ILE A 291 4.56 -4.72 -23.15
CA ILE A 291 3.39 -4.29 -23.92
C ILE A 291 2.33 -3.70 -23.00
N LEU A 292 2.00 -4.41 -21.90
CA LEU A 292 1.01 -3.95 -20.93
C LEU A 292 1.39 -2.60 -20.32
N VAL A 293 2.64 -2.42 -19.92
CA VAL A 293 3.12 -1.14 -19.36
C VAL A 293 3.05 -0.03 -20.40
N ASN A 294 3.43 -0.28 -21.65
CA ASN A 294 3.29 0.70 -22.72
C ASN A 294 1.83 1.07 -22.99
N ALA A 295 0.93 0.08 -22.96
CA ALA A 295 -0.51 0.32 -23.08
C ALA A 295 -1.04 1.16 -21.91
N MET A 296 -0.62 0.89 -20.67
CA MET A 296 -0.95 1.70 -19.49
C MET A 296 -0.41 3.13 -19.61
N ARG A 297 0.80 3.32 -20.15
CA ARG A 297 1.36 4.67 -20.42
C ARG A 297 0.50 5.43 -21.43
N ALA A 298 0.06 4.77 -22.49
CA ALA A 298 -0.78 5.39 -23.53
C ALA A 298 -2.12 5.92 -23.00
N VAL A 299 -2.60 5.41 -21.86
CA VAL A 299 -3.83 5.87 -21.20
C VAL A 299 -3.60 6.58 -19.87
N ASN A 300 -2.37 7.01 -19.58
CA ASN A 300 -1.99 7.71 -18.36
C ASN A 300 -2.28 6.93 -17.05
N LEU A 301 -2.23 5.60 -17.11
CA LEU A 301 -2.38 4.69 -15.95
C LEU A 301 -1.06 4.08 -15.48
N ALA A 302 0.08 4.50 -16.02
CA ALA A 302 1.39 4.00 -15.62
C ALA A 302 1.80 4.55 -14.23
N ILE A 303 1.23 3.97 -13.18
CA ILE A 303 1.47 4.34 -11.78
C ILE A 303 2.84 3.81 -11.34
N GLY A 304 3.89 4.62 -11.50
CA GLY A 304 5.21 4.34 -10.92
C GLY A 304 5.92 3.09 -11.44
N ILE A 305 5.48 2.51 -12.55
CA ILE A 305 6.11 1.35 -13.19
C ILE A 305 7.31 1.85 -14.02
N LYS A 306 8.49 1.78 -13.41
CA LYS A 306 9.77 1.89 -14.15
C LYS A 306 10.11 0.50 -14.67
N VAL A 307 10.22 0.39 -15.99
CA VAL A 307 10.79 -0.78 -16.68
C VAL A 307 12.29 -0.61 -16.65
#